data_AF-A0A416RDX3-F1
#
_entry.id   AF-A0A416RDX3-F1
#
_cell.length_a   1.000
_cell.length_b   1.000
_cell.length_c   1.000
_cell.angle_alpha   90.00
_cell.angle_beta   90.00
_cell.angle_gamma   90.00
#
_symmetry.space_group_name_H-M   'P 1'
#
loop_
_entity.id
_entity.type
_entity.pdbx_description
1 polymer ?
#
loop_
_entity_poly.entity_id
_entity_poly.type
_entity_poly.pdbx_seq_one_letter_code
_entity_poly.pdbx_strand_id
1 'polypeptide(L)'
;MEHKTGKRIPLSRGWKTLRNLVLLVVALGLCWGLTRVPLWLTQRALEVGAEQQGAEETELLWRGNLPVLFEGGGGAPFAGQDTMPVVLARSGQTVWSCHMDSYEGDIFLNEPTGRTLPEGPCLICPLFSGYAAIPTTEGVTAVLAAVNLPEGTALGRVELSTADGQTRTAQGEREMDVILFSIPGDEGWGPERYEALSNAPYTLTFLDEEGQVLLETAGRLTVGWTEEA
;
A
#
# COMPACT_ATOMS: atom_id res chain seq x y z
N MET A 1 -54.89 31.42 -18.72
CA MET A 1 -53.63 30.82 -18.23
C MET A 1 -52.50 31.36 -19.08
N GLU A 2 -51.77 32.36 -18.58
CA GLU A 2 -50.60 32.90 -19.27
C GLU A 2 -49.40 31.98 -19.07
N HIS A 3 -48.91 31.41 -20.17
CA HIS A 3 -47.60 30.78 -20.19
C HIS A 3 -46.52 31.86 -20.07
N LYS A 4 -45.92 32.00 -18.89
CA LYS A 4 -44.66 32.73 -18.72
C LYS A 4 -43.54 31.96 -19.43
N THR A 5 -43.32 32.24 -20.71
CA THR A 5 -42.13 31.82 -21.45
C THR A 5 -40.93 32.59 -20.89
N GLY A 6 -40.19 31.96 -19.99
CA GLY A 6 -38.95 32.51 -19.46
C GLY A 6 -37.97 32.84 -20.59
N LYS A 7 -37.65 34.12 -20.76
CA LYS A 7 -36.59 34.60 -21.66
C LYS A 7 -35.26 33.98 -21.24
N ARG A 8 -34.81 32.94 -21.96
CA ARG A 8 -33.42 32.47 -21.87
C ARG A 8 -32.53 33.53 -22.51
N ILE A 9 -31.81 34.28 -21.69
CA ILE A 9 -30.82 35.25 -22.16
C ILE A 9 -29.75 34.48 -22.96
N PRO A 10 -29.54 34.78 -24.25
CA PRO A 10 -28.57 34.07 -25.06
C PRO A 10 -27.15 34.45 -24.61
N LEU A 11 -26.50 33.53 -23.90
CA LEU A 11 -25.09 33.68 -23.51
C LEU A 11 -24.22 33.84 -24.76
N SER A 12 -23.33 34.84 -24.74
CA SER A 12 -22.35 35.07 -25.81
C SER A 12 -21.46 33.83 -25.99
N ARG A 13 -20.88 33.64 -27.19
CA ARG A 13 -19.99 32.50 -27.45
C ARG A 13 -18.86 32.40 -26.42
N GLY A 14 -18.28 33.53 -26.02
CA GLY A 14 -17.23 33.58 -24.99
C GLY A 14 -17.70 33.10 -23.61
N TRP A 15 -18.91 33.46 -23.18
CA TRP A 15 -19.46 32.99 -21.90
C TRP A 15 -19.79 31.49 -21.92
N LYS A 16 -20.24 30.97 -23.06
CA LYS A 16 -20.43 29.51 -23.25
C LYS A 16 -19.09 28.77 -23.15
N THR A 17 -18.03 29.30 -23.76
CA THR A 17 -16.67 28.73 -23.68
C THR A 17 -16.14 28.74 -22.24
N LEU A 18 -16.24 29.87 -21.54
CA LEU A 18 -15.80 29.98 -20.15
C LEU A 18 -16.55 29.00 -19.24
N ARG A 19 -17.89 28.93 -19.36
CA ARG A 19 -18.70 27.98 -18.61
C ARG A 19 -18.28 26.54 -18.88
N ASN A 20 -18.04 26.18 -20.14
CA ASN A 20 -17.62 24.83 -20.49
C ASN A 20 -16.22 24.50 -19.95
N LEU A 21 -15.29 25.46 -19.94
CA LEU A 21 -13.98 25.29 -19.31
C LEU A 21 -14.09 25.09 -17.80
N VAL A 22 -14.92 25.87 -17.12
CA VAL A 22 -15.16 25.70 -15.68
C VAL A 22 -15.76 24.32 -15.40
N LEU A 23 -16.76 23.89 -16.17
CA LEU A 23 -17.35 22.55 -16.02
C LEU A 23 -16.32 21.44 -16.28
N LEU A 24 -15.43 21.61 -17.26
CA LEU A 24 -14.35 20.68 -17.53
C LEU A 24 -13.38 20.59 -16.35
N VAL A 25 -12.94 21.73 -15.80
CA VAL A 25 -12.05 21.76 -14.63
C VAL A 25 -12.71 21.09 -13.42
N VAL A 26 -14.00 21.35 -13.18
CA VAL A 26 -14.76 20.70 -12.11
C VAL A 26 -14.86 19.19 -12.34
N ALA A 27 -15.16 18.76 -13.57
CA ALA A 27 -15.25 17.34 -13.91
C ALA A 27 -13.89 16.64 -13.75
N LEU A 28 -12.80 17.24 -14.20
CA LEU A 28 -11.44 16.71 -14.02
C LEU A 28 -11.06 16.65 -12.54
N GLY A 29 -11.41 17.67 -11.76
CA GLY A 29 -11.22 17.68 -10.31
C GLY A 29 -11.99 16.56 -9.60
N LEU A 30 -13.24 16.31 -10.01
CA LEU A 30 -14.04 15.19 -9.50
C LEU A 30 -13.44 13.84 -9.90
N CYS A 31 -13.05 13.66 -11.16
CA CYS A 31 -12.39 12.42 -11.62
C CYS A 31 -11.10 12.17 -10.85
N TRP A 32 -10.29 13.20 -10.62
CA TRP A 32 -9.07 13.09 -9.83
C TRP A 32 -9.35 12.80 -8.34
N GLY A 33 -10.39 13.39 -7.76
CA GLY A 33 -10.80 13.07 -6.39
C GLY A 33 -11.25 11.61 -6.25
N LEU A 34 -11.98 11.08 -7.24
CA LEU A 34 -12.46 9.69 -7.23
C LEU A 34 -11.33 8.66 -7.22
N THR A 35 -10.18 8.94 -7.85
CA THR A 35 -9.02 8.02 -7.79
C THR A 35 -8.36 7.97 -6.41
N ARG A 36 -8.69 8.91 -5.50
CA ARG A 36 -8.19 8.92 -4.11
C ARG A 36 -9.15 8.29 -3.11
N VAL A 37 -10.40 8.07 -3.49
CA VAL A 37 -11.43 7.50 -2.61
C VAL A 37 -11.03 6.13 -2.06
N PRO A 38 -10.48 5.18 -2.84
CA PRO A 38 -10.08 3.88 -2.31
C PRO A 38 -9.11 4.00 -1.14
N LEU A 39 -8.01 4.74 -1.32
CA LEU A 39 -7.01 4.96 -0.27
C LEU A 39 -7.58 5.69 0.95
N TRP A 40 -8.48 6.65 0.75
CA TRP A 40 -9.12 7.36 1.86
C TRP A 40 -10.02 6.44 2.68
N LEU A 41 -10.80 5.58 2.02
CA LEU A 41 -11.64 4.59 2.68
C LEU A 41 -10.79 3.55 3.42
N THR A 42 -9.71 3.06 2.80
CA THR A 42 -8.77 2.13 3.45
C THR A 42 -8.12 2.76 4.67
N GLN A 43 -7.69 4.02 4.59
CA GLN A 43 -7.12 4.74 5.72
C GLN A 43 -8.14 4.90 6.85
N ARG A 44 -9.38 5.29 6.54
CA ARG A 44 -10.45 5.42 7.54
C ARG A 44 -10.80 4.08 8.20
N ALA A 45 -10.85 3.01 7.42
CA ALA A 45 -11.06 1.66 7.96
C ALA A 45 -9.94 1.25 8.91
N LEU A 46 -8.69 1.56 8.56
CA LEU A 46 -7.54 1.35 9.44
C LEU A 46 -7.70 2.10 10.75
N GLU A 47 -7.92 3.42 10.69
CA GLU A 47 -8.00 4.29 11.87
C GLU A 47 -9.10 3.79 12.83
N VAL A 48 -10.31 3.55 12.31
CA VAL A 48 -11.46 3.11 13.10
C VAL A 48 -11.26 1.70 13.65
N GLY A 49 -10.76 0.76 12.83
CA GLY A 49 -10.58 -0.62 13.29
C GLY A 49 -9.41 -0.78 14.26
N ALA A 50 -8.34 0.01 14.12
CA ALA A 50 -7.25 0.05 15.10
C ALA A 50 -7.73 0.64 16.43
N GLU A 51 -8.52 1.72 16.41
CA GLU A 51 -9.12 2.32 17.61
C GLU A 51 -10.04 1.32 18.34
N GLN A 52 -10.87 0.58 17.59
CA GLN A 52 -11.72 -0.49 18.13
C GLN A 52 -10.91 -1.62 18.78
N GLN A 53 -9.68 -1.86 18.32
CA GLN A 53 -8.75 -2.82 18.89
C GLN A 53 -7.83 -2.23 19.98
N GLY A 54 -8.07 -0.97 20.40
CA GLY A 54 -7.39 -0.32 21.53
C GLY A 54 -6.19 0.56 21.16
N ALA A 55 -5.98 0.89 19.89
CA ALA A 55 -5.03 1.93 19.51
C ALA A 55 -5.54 3.32 19.96
N GLU A 56 -4.68 4.14 20.55
CA GLU A 56 -5.06 5.49 20.99
C GLU A 56 -5.03 6.49 19.83
N GLU A 57 -3.84 6.74 19.28
CA GLU A 57 -3.62 7.61 18.13
C GLU A 57 -2.84 6.86 17.07
N THR A 58 -3.29 6.97 15.81
CA THR A 58 -2.64 6.33 14.66
C THR A 58 -1.89 7.38 13.83
N GLU A 59 -0.60 7.12 13.64
CA GLU A 59 0.29 7.91 12.79
C GLU A 59 0.44 7.20 11.45
N LEU A 60 0.16 7.89 10.35
CA LEU A 60 0.27 7.33 9.01
C LEU A 60 1.75 7.11 8.64
N LEU A 61 2.15 5.86 8.38
CA LEU A 61 3.48 5.54 7.90
C LEU A 61 3.57 5.57 6.38
N TRP A 62 2.58 4.99 5.71
CA TRP A 62 2.53 4.93 4.25
C TRP A 62 1.11 4.67 3.76
N ARG A 63 0.79 5.17 2.57
CA ARG A 63 -0.42 4.82 1.83
C ARG A 63 -0.15 4.84 0.34
N GLY A 64 -0.64 3.83 -0.36
CA GLY A 64 -0.47 3.76 -1.81
C GLY A 64 -1.06 2.49 -2.38
N ASN A 65 -0.89 2.32 -3.68
CA ASN A 65 -1.37 1.14 -4.39
C ASN A 65 -0.19 0.20 -4.61
N LEU A 66 -0.22 -0.99 -4.00
CA LEU A 66 0.79 -2.03 -4.23
C LEU A 66 0.44 -2.86 -5.48
N PRO A 67 1.41 -3.30 -6.29
CA PRO A 67 1.17 -4.13 -7.48
C PRO A 67 0.95 -5.61 -7.11
N VAL A 68 -0.13 -5.88 -6.40
CA VAL A 68 -0.47 -7.16 -5.76
C VAL A 68 -1.99 -7.31 -5.66
N LEU A 69 -2.49 -8.55 -5.75
CA LEU A 69 -3.93 -8.92 -5.67
C LEU A 69 -4.13 -10.16 -4.79
N PHE A 70 -5.37 -10.48 -4.41
CA PHE A 70 -5.69 -11.79 -3.80
C PHE A 70 -5.95 -12.88 -4.85
N GLU A 71 -5.93 -14.16 -4.47
CA GLU A 71 -6.27 -15.29 -5.34
C GLU A 71 -7.71 -15.14 -5.88
N GLY A 72 -7.85 -15.03 -7.21
CA GLY A 72 -9.13 -14.75 -7.86
C GLY A 72 -9.63 -13.31 -7.71
N GLY A 73 -8.84 -12.43 -7.09
CA GLY A 73 -9.18 -11.03 -6.88
C GLY A 73 -8.85 -10.14 -8.08
N GLY A 74 -9.57 -9.02 -8.19
CA GLY A 74 -9.31 -7.94 -9.15
C GLY A 74 -8.90 -6.65 -8.46
N GLY A 75 -8.34 -5.69 -9.20
CA GLY A 75 -7.98 -4.39 -8.63
C GLY A 75 -9.19 -3.57 -8.17
N ALA A 76 -9.02 -2.81 -7.08
CA ALA A 76 -10.06 -1.91 -6.58
C ALA A 76 -10.44 -0.85 -7.64
N PRO A 77 -11.73 -0.47 -7.78
CA PRO A 77 -12.13 0.51 -8.76
C PRO A 77 -11.36 1.83 -8.59
N PHE A 78 -10.97 2.43 -9.71
CA PHE A 78 -10.26 3.71 -9.75
C PHE A 78 -8.84 3.70 -9.15
N ALA A 79 -8.37 2.59 -8.56
CA ALA A 79 -7.01 2.43 -8.04
C ALA A 79 -6.03 1.86 -9.08
N GLY A 80 -6.56 1.14 -10.07
CA GLY A 80 -5.78 0.42 -11.09
C GLY A 80 -6.16 -1.06 -11.09
N GLN A 81 -6.35 -1.67 -12.26
CA GLN A 81 -6.84 -3.06 -12.36
C GLN A 81 -5.89 -4.10 -11.76
N ASP A 82 -4.61 -3.75 -11.62
CA ASP A 82 -3.54 -4.66 -11.18
C ASP A 82 -2.89 -4.20 -9.87
N THR A 83 -3.62 -3.41 -9.07
CA THR A 83 -3.09 -2.85 -7.84
C THR A 83 -4.10 -2.87 -6.71
N MET A 84 -3.59 -2.92 -5.48
CA MET A 84 -4.36 -2.92 -4.27
C MET A 84 -4.05 -1.68 -3.42
N PRO A 85 -5.06 -0.88 -3.03
CA PRO A 85 -4.91 0.17 -2.03
C PRO A 85 -4.51 -0.43 -0.67
N VAL A 86 -3.40 0.02 -0.12
CA VAL A 86 -2.84 -0.43 1.15
C VAL A 86 -2.45 0.79 1.99
N VAL A 87 -2.68 0.69 3.29
CA VAL A 87 -2.30 1.71 4.28
C VAL A 87 -1.56 1.05 5.42
N LEU A 88 -0.44 1.66 5.81
CA LEU A 88 0.33 1.33 6.99
C LEU A 88 0.28 2.50 7.97
N ALA A 89 0.02 2.22 9.24
CA ALA A 89 0.06 3.21 10.30
C ALA A 89 0.74 2.66 11.54
N ARG A 90 1.09 3.53 12.49
CA ARG A 90 1.69 3.18 13.77
C ARG A 90 0.84 3.69 14.91
N SER A 91 0.69 2.91 15.97
CA SER A 91 0.20 3.37 17.26
C SER A 91 1.06 2.74 18.35
N GLY A 92 1.79 3.55 19.12
CA GLY A 92 2.79 3.04 20.05
C GLY A 92 3.86 2.16 19.36
N GLN A 93 4.03 0.94 19.85
CA GLN A 93 4.95 -0.07 19.28
C GLN A 93 4.31 -0.99 18.24
N THR A 94 3.05 -0.71 17.87
CA THR A 94 2.28 -1.53 16.94
C THR A 94 2.22 -0.86 15.59
N VAL A 95 2.61 -1.57 14.53
CA VAL A 95 2.27 -1.18 13.17
C VAL A 95 0.96 -1.85 12.80
N TRP A 96 0.12 -1.12 12.07
CA TRP A 96 -1.18 -1.53 11.59
C TRP A 96 -1.16 -1.56 10.07
N SER A 97 -1.82 -2.54 9.48
CA SER A 97 -2.06 -2.62 8.04
C SER A 97 -3.54 -2.81 7.74
N CYS A 98 -4.01 -2.17 6.67
CA CYS A 98 -5.33 -2.36 6.10
C CYS A 98 -5.24 -2.23 4.58
N HIS A 99 -6.09 -2.97 3.87
CA HIS A 99 -6.14 -2.93 2.42
C HIS A 99 -7.56 -3.11 1.89
N MET A 100 -7.80 -2.57 0.69
CA MET A 100 -9.05 -2.74 -0.04
C MET A 100 -8.85 -3.73 -1.18
N ASP A 101 -9.72 -4.72 -1.25
CA ASP A 101 -9.64 -5.78 -2.27
C ASP A 101 -10.98 -5.90 -3.02
N SER A 102 -10.99 -6.71 -4.08
CA SER A 102 -12.21 -7.12 -4.75
C SER A 102 -12.21 -8.59 -5.14
N TYR A 103 -13.36 -9.25 -4.97
CA TYR A 103 -13.58 -10.66 -5.31
C TYR A 103 -14.94 -10.80 -5.98
N GLU A 104 -15.00 -11.50 -7.11
CA GLU A 104 -16.24 -11.72 -7.90
C GLU A 104 -17.05 -10.44 -8.22
N GLY A 105 -16.37 -9.28 -8.26
CA GLY A 105 -16.98 -7.98 -8.53
C GLY A 105 -17.45 -7.20 -7.30
N ASP A 106 -17.41 -7.82 -6.12
CA ASP A 106 -17.65 -7.16 -4.84
C ASP A 106 -16.35 -6.56 -4.30
N ILE A 107 -16.46 -5.37 -3.69
CA ILE A 107 -15.33 -4.64 -3.12
C ILE A 107 -15.48 -4.66 -1.62
N PHE A 108 -14.41 -4.98 -0.91
CA PHE A 108 -14.42 -5.03 0.54
C PHE A 108 -13.15 -4.42 1.13
N LEU A 109 -13.31 -3.94 2.35
CA LEU A 109 -12.23 -3.45 3.19
C LEU A 109 -11.90 -4.55 4.18
N ASN A 110 -10.62 -4.90 4.28
CA ASN A 110 -10.18 -5.90 5.23
C ASN A 110 -10.08 -5.30 6.63
N GLU A 111 -10.34 -6.12 7.64
CA GLU A 111 -10.15 -5.72 9.03
C GLU A 111 -8.68 -5.33 9.27
N PRO A 112 -8.41 -4.23 9.99
CA PRO A 112 -7.03 -3.83 10.25
C PRO A 112 -6.32 -4.87 11.11
N THR A 113 -5.07 -5.15 10.75
CA THR A 113 -4.21 -6.10 11.47
C THR A 113 -3.05 -5.35 12.11
N GLY A 114 -2.81 -5.64 13.39
CA GLY A 114 -1.78 -5.00 14.21
C GLY A 114 -0.68 -5.98 14.61
N ARG A 115 0.56 -5.50 14.72
CA ARG A 115 1.71 -6.28 15.19
C ARG A 115 2.70 -5.41 15.91
N THR A 116 3.11 -5.89 17.09
CA THR A 116 4.20 -5.29 17.85
C THR A 116 5.52 -5.48 17.11
N LEU A 117 6.22 -4.39 16.87
CA LEU A 117 7.54 -4.40 16.24
C LEU A 117 8.66 -4.39 17.28
N PRO A 118 9.86 -4.90 16.91
CA PRO A 118 11.05 -4.69 17.73
C PRO A 118 11.39 -3.19 17.84
N GLU A 119 12.11 -2.84 18.89
CA GLU A 119 12.72 -1.51 19.04
C GLU A 119 13.82 -1.33 17.98
N GLY A 120 13.45 -0.82 16.81
CA GLY A 120 14.38 -0.48 15.75
C GLY A 120 13.89 -0.79 14.33
N PRO A 121 14.74 -0.53 13.33
CA PRO A 121 14.42 -0.77 11.93
C PRO A 121 14.19 -2.25 11.64
N CYS A 122 13.12 -2.56 10.92
CA CYS A 122 12.78 -3.94 10.58
C CYS A 122 12.03 -4.05 9.25
N LEU A 123 12.09 -5.24 8.65
CA LEU A 123 11.34 -5.61 7.45
C LEU A 123 10.03 -6.29 7.83
N ILE A 124 8.94 -5.84 7.21
CA ILE A 124 7.60 -6.42 7.37
C ILE A 124 7.00 -6.79 6.02
N CYS A 125 6.04 -7.73 6.03
CA CYS A 125 5.14 -7.94 4.91
C CYS A 125 3.96 -6.95 5.08
N PRO A 126 3.83 -5.90 4.23
CA PRO A 126 2.79 -4.89 4.39
C PRO A 126 1.38 -5.47 4.19
N LEU A 127 1.29 -6.62 3.53
CA LEU A 127 0.05 -7.33 3.31
C LEU A 127 0.00 -8.60 4.13
N PHE A 128 -1.19 -8.89 4.66
CA PHE A 128 -1.45 -10.15 5.32
C PHE A 128 -1.09 -11.30 4.38
N SER A 129 -0.21 -12.18 4.84
CA SER A 129 0.12 -13.40 4.14
C SER A 129 -0.76 -14.53 4.68
N GLY A 130 -1.98 -14.57 4.15
CA GLY A 130 -2.57 -15.85 3.81
C GLY A 130 -2.07 -16.25 2.43
N TYR A 131 -2.43 -17.46 2.00
CA TYR A 131 -2.10 -18.10 0.72
C TYR A 131 -2.38 -17.31 -0.58
N ALA A 132 -2.83 -16.06 -0.49
CA ALA A 132 -3.58 -15.40 -1.54
C ALA A 132 -2.96 -14.10 -2.10
N ALA A 133 -1.96 -13.45 -1.49
CA ALA A 133 -1.39 -12.22 -2.08
C ALA A 133 -0.41 -12.53 -3.23
N ILE A 134 -0.80 -12.20 -4.47
CA ILE A 134 -0.10 -12.49 -5.72
C ILE A 134 0.38 -11.17 -6.33
N PRO A 135 1.70 -10.93 -6.49
CA PRO A 135 2.19 -9.79 -7.26
C PRO A 135 1.74 -9.85 -8.70
N THR A 136 1.34 -8.69 -9.23
CA THR A 136 0.94 -8.51 -10.62
C THR A 136 2.12 -8.19 -11.53
N THR A 137 3.27 -7.84 -10.95
CA THR A 137 4.51 -7.60 -11.68
C THR A 137 5.23 -8.91 -11.96
N GLU A 138 5.53 -9.16 -13.23
CA GLU A 138 6.32 -10.29 -13.70
C GLU A 138 7.69 -10.34 -12.99
N GLY A 139 8.11 -11.54 -12.55
CA GLY A 139 9.38 -11.73 -11.85
C GLY A 139 9.42 -11.19 -10.40
N VAL A 140 8.29 -10.76 -9.82
CA VAL A 140 8.21 -10.33 -8.40
C VAL A 140 7.47 -11.39 -7.59
N THR A 141 8.08 -11.84 -6.48
CA THR A 141 7.48 -12.85 -5.59
C THR A 141 6.75 -12.22 -4.40
N ALA A 142 7.18 -11.05 -3.93
CA ALA A 142 6.53 -10.31 -2.87
C ALA A 142 6.92 -8.83 -2.91
N VAL A 143 6.07 -7.99 -2.30
CA VAL A 143 6.41 -6.61 -1.96
C VAL A 143 6.52 -6.52 -0.44
N LEU A 144 7.69 -6.12 0.07
CA LEU A 144 7.98 -5.97 1.50
C LEU A 144 8.18 -4.49 1.85
N ALA A 145 8.06 -4.14 3.13
CA ALA A 145 8.26 -2.77 3.61
C ALA A 145 9.29 -2.73 4.75
N ALA A 146 10.29 -1.86 4.66
CA ALA A 146 11.06 -1.46 5.83
C ALA A 146 10.34 -0.34 6.57
N VAL A 147 10.31 -0.44 7.90
CA VAL A 147 9.69 0.51 8.84
C VAL A 147 10.70 0.89 9.91
N ASN A 148 10.38 1.90 10.73
CA ASN A 148 11.26 2.46 11.76
C ASN A 148 12.62 2.89 11.17
N LEU A 149 12.59 3.58 10.03
CA LEU A 149 13.79 3.97 9.30
C LEU A 149 14.71 4.87 10.15
N PRO A 150 16.05 4.71 10.08
CA PRO A 150 16.99 5.67 10.63
C PRO A 150 16.76 7.09 10.08
N GLU A 151 17.01 8.11 10.90
CA GLU A 151 16.97 9.49 10.45
C GLU A 151 17.94 9.71 9.28
N GLY A 152 17.52 10.48 8.27
CA GLY A 152 18.32 10.73 7.06
C GLY A 152 18.26 9.64 5.99
N THR A 153 17.54 8.54 6.22
CA THR A 153 17.39 7.47 5.21
C THR A 153 16.68 7.99 3.97
N ALA A 154 17.29 7.76 2.80
CA ALA A 154 16.72 8.02 1.48
C ALA A 154 16.54 6.74 0.65
N LEU A 155 17.46 5.77 0.80
CA LEU A 155 17.45 4.50 0.05
C LEU A 155 17.61 3.32 0.99
N GLY A 156 17.16 2.15 0.54
CA GLY A 156 17.31 0.90 1.25
C GLY A 156 17.79 -0.21 0.32
N ARG A 157 18.50 -1.17 0.90
CA ARG A 157 18.79 -2.46 0.27
C ARG A 157 18.37 -3.56 1.20
N VAL A 158 17.75 -4.59 0.65
CA VAL A 158 17.43 -5.81 1.37
C VAL A 158 18.13 -6.97 0.69
N GLU A 159 18.75 -7.83 1.50
CA GLU A 159 19.18 -9.16 1.11
C GLU A 159 18.37 -10.16 1.93
N LEU A 160 17.70 -11.08 1.27
CA LEU A 160 16.79 -12.05 1.89
C LEU A 160 17.22 -13.46 1.47
N SER A 161 17.52 -14.33 2.43
CA SER A 161 17.79 -15.74 2.14
C SER A 161 16.51 -16.55 2.32
N THR A 162 16.05 -17.20 1.26
CA THR A 162 14.76 -17.89 1.23
C THR A 162 14.92 -19.39 1.47
N ALA A 163 13.82 -20.05 1.82
CA ALA A 163 13.84 -21.47 2.21
C ALA A 163 14.31 -22.41 1.07
N ASP A 164 14.18 -21.97 -0.18
CA ASP A 164 14.71 -22.62 -1.38
C ASP A 164 16.24 -22.51 -1.53
N GLY A 165 16.93 -21.86 -0.59
CA GLY A 165 18.38 -21.68 -0.59
C GLY A 165 18.88 -20.55 -1.48
N GLN A 166 17.98 -19.78 -2.11
CA GLN A 166 18.35 -18.61 -2.90
C GLN A 166 18.55 -17.37 -2.02
N THR A 167 19.39 -16.44 -2.47
CA THR A 167 19.47 -15.09 -1.90
C THR A 167 18.88 -14.11 -2.89
N ARG A 168 17.85 -13.39 -2.45
CA ARG A 168 17.15 -12.37 -3.23
C ARG A 168 17.58 -11.01 -2.74
N THR A 169 17.83 -10.10 -3.67
CA THR A 169 18.21 -8.73 -3.34
C THR A 169 17.26 -7.75 -3.99
N ALA A 170 16.91 -6.69 -3.28
CA ALA A 170 16.09 -5.62 -3.80
C ALA A 170 16.55 -4.28 -3.24
N GLN A 171 16.26 -3.22 -3.98
CA GLN A 171 16.51 -1.84 -3.56
C GLN A 171 15.20 -1.07 -3.64
N GLY A 172 15.06 -0.07 -2.79
CA GLY A 172 13.90 0.79 -2.74
C GLY A 172 14.28 2.21 -2.34
N GLU A 173 13.43 3.15 -2.70
CA GLU A 173 13.51 4.54 -2.27
C GLU A 173 12.53 4.78 -1.14
N ARG A 174 12.84 5.76 -0.28
CA ARG A 174 11.94 6.15 0.80
C ARG A 174 10.66 6.75 0.21
N GLU A 175 9.55 6.17 0.61
CA GLU A 175 8.21 6.67 0.34
C GLU A 175 7.55 6.97 1.69
N MET A 176 7.34 8.26 2.00
CA MET A 176 6.86 8.68 3.32
C MET A 176 7.79 8.16 4.43
N ASP A 177 7.32 7.30 5.33
CA ASP A 177 8.10 6.75 6.45
C ASP A 177 8.45 5.27 6.28
N VAL A 178 8.33 4.74 5.05
CA VAL A 178 8.71 3.37 4.71
C VAL A 178 9.65 3.33 3.50
N ILE A 179 10.25 2.18 3.26
CA ILE A 179 10.85 1.82 1.96
C ILE A 179 10.19 0.54 1.48
N LEU A 180 9.68 0.54 0.25
CA LEU A 180 9.11 -0.66 -0.36
C LEU A 180 10.15 -1.41 -1.20
N PHE A 181 10.09 -2.73 -1.14
CA PHE A 181 10.99 -3.61 -1.88
C PHE A 181 10.19 -4.62 -2.70
N SER A 182 10.34 -4.57 -4.01
CA SER A 182 9.87 -5.64 -4.92
C SER A 182 10.90 -6.76 -4.92
N ILE A 183 10.60 -7.85 -4.22
CA ILE A 183 11.49 -8.99 -4.09
C ILE A 183 11.44 -9.83 -5.36
N PRO A 184 12.58 -10.04 -6.06
CA PRO A 184 12.59 -10.82 -7.30
C PRO A 184 12.34 -12.30 -7.03
N GLY A 185 11.68 -13.00 -7.93
CA GLY A 185 11.51 -14.45 -7.88
C GLY A 185 10.92 -15.03 -9.15
N ASP A 186 10.98 -16.35 -9.28
CA ASP A 186 10.52 -17.05 -10.48
C ASP A 186 8.98 -17.01 -10.60
N GLU A 187 8.48 -16.86 -11.82
CA GLU A 187 7.06 -16.92 -12.13
C GLU A 187 6.46 -18.29 -11.79
N GLY A 188 5.28 -18.25 -11.15
CA GLY A 188 4.55 -19.42 -10.70
C GLY A 188 4.38 -19.43 -9.19
N TRP A 189 3.77 -20.48 -8.66
CA TRP A 189 3.71 -20.83 -7.24
C TRP A 189 2.67 -20.05 -6.42
N GLY A 190 1.63 -20.76 -5.98
CA GLY A 190 0.65 -20.27 -5.02
C GLY A 190 1.19 -20.39 -3.58
N PRO A 191 0.67 -21.31 -2.74
CA PRO A 191 1.02 -21.45 -1.33
C PRO A 191 2.50 -21.43 -0.95
N GLU A 192 3.35 -21.94 -1.84
CA GLU A 192 4.78 -22.14 -1.62
C GLU A 192 5.56 -20.82 -1.51
N ARG A 193 5.01 -19.68 -1.98
CA ARG A 193 5.61 -18.35 -1.78
C ARG A 193 5.67 -17.96 -0.32
N TYR A 194 4.62 -18.27 0.43
CA TYR A 194 4.58 -18.00 1.87
C TYR A 194 5.64 -18.82 2.58
N GLU A 195 5.73 -20.11 2.28
CA GLU A 195 6.71 -21.01 2.90
C GLU A 195 8.15 -20.57 2.57
N ALA A 196 8.40 -20.11 1.34
CA ALA A 196 9.72 -19.65 0.92
C ALA A 196 10.20 -18.39 1.66
N LEU A 197 9.27 -17.49 2.00
CA LEU A 197 9.55 -16.25 2.73
C LEU A 197 9.43 -16.42 4.24
N SER A 198 8.70 -17.44 4.70
CA SER A 198 8.38 -17.67 6.11
C SER A 198 9.66 -17.82 6.91
N ASN A 199 9.84 -16.92 7.88
CA ASN A 199 11.01 -16.89 8.76
C ASN A 199 12.34 -16.74 7.99
N ALA A 200 12.31 -16.17 6.78
CA ALA A 200 13.50 -15.93 5.96
C ALA A 200 14.42 -14.90 6.65
N PRO A 201 15.69 -15.23 6.92
CA PRO A 201 16.63 -14.24 7.45
C PRO A 201 16.90 -13.15 6.41
N TYR A 202 17.06 -11.93 6.88
CA TYR A 202 17.38 -10.79 6.03
C TYR A 202 18.47 -9.91 6.63
N THR A 203 19.12 -9.16 5.75
CA THR A 203 19.93 -7.99 6.07
C THR A 203 19.28 -6.76 5.42
N LEU A 204 19.16 -5.67 6.18
CA LEU A 204 18.74 -4.36 5.70
C LEU A 204 19.90 -3.39 5.80
N THR A 205 20.20 -2.73 4.69
CA THR A 205 21.17 -1.63 4.63
C THR A 205 20.42 -0.35 4.29
N PHE A 206 20.48 0.64 5.18
CA PHE A 206 19.89 1.96 4.99
C PHE A 206 20.96 2.95 4.54
N LEU A 207 20.63 3.76 3.54
CA LEU A 207 21.55 4.68 2.89
C LEU A 207 20.96 6.11 2.89
N ASP A 208 21.83 7.12 2.98
CA ASP A 208 21.46 8.53 2.74
C ASP A 208 21.36 8.86 1.24
N GLU A 209 21.12 10.13 0.91
CA GLU A 209 20.99 10.61 -0.47
C GLU A 209 22.30 10.49 -1.27
N GLU A 210 23.44 10.54 -0.59
CA GLU A 210 24.77 10.37 -1.16
C GLU A 210 25.19 8.89 -1.30
N GLY A 211 24.37 7.96 -0.79
CA GLY A 211 24.62 6.52 -0.83
C GLY A 211 25.59 6.02 0.25
N GLN A 212 25.82 6.79 1.33
CA GLN A 212 26.56 6.32 2.50
C GLN A 212 25.68 5.46 3.39
N VAL A 213 26.28 4.43 3.99
CA VAL A 213 25.59 3.53 4.92
C VAL A 213 25.33 4.25 6.24
N LEU A 214 24.06 4.43 6.56
CA LEU A 214 23.61 4.95 7.85
C LEU A 214 23.53 3.83 8.89
N LEU A 215 22.99 2.69 8.49
CA LEU A 215 22.83 1.53 9.36
C LEU A 215 22.73 0.24 8.54
N GLU A 216 23.32 -0.82 9.07
CA GLU A 216 23.05 -2.19 8.66
C GLU A 216 22.45 -2.96 9.83
N THR A 217 21.35 -3.66 9.59
CA THR A 217 20.70 -4.50 10.59
C THR A 217 20.27 -5.83 9.98
N ALA A 218 20.13 -6.85 10.81
CA ALA A 218 19.69 -8.17 10.40
C ALA A 218 18.49 -8.60 11.22
N GLY A 219 17.62 -9.40 10.62
CA GLY A 219 16.43 -9.92 11.27
C GLY A 219 15.91 -11.16 10.59
N ARG A 220 14.70 -11.57 10.97
CA ARG A 220 13.97 -12.64 10.29
C ARG A 220 12.62 -12.10 9.90
N LEU A 221 12.22 -12.36 8.67
CA LEU A 221 10.93 -11.96 8.16
C LEU A 221 9.88 -12.81 8.87
N THR A 222 9.14 -12.19 9.77
CA THR A 222 8.01 -12.85 10.41
C THR A 222 6.83 -12.73 9.45
N VAL A 223 6.67 -13.73 8.60
CA VAL A 223 5.56 -13.86 7.66
C VAL A 223 4.36 -14.35 8.47
N GLY A 224 3.19 -13.75 8.26
CA GLY A 224 1.99 -13.96 9.05
C GLY A 224 1.77 -12.84 10.08
N TRP A 225 0.71 -12.06 9.88
CA TRP A 225 0.05 -11.26 10.92
C TRP A 225 -1.04 -12.11 11.58
N THR A 226 -0.77 -13.40 11.79
CA THR A 226 -1.65 -14.30 12.52
C THR A 226 -1.18 -14.33 13.96
N GLU A 227 -2.13 -14.15 14.88
CA GLU A 227 -2.01 -14.75 16.20
C GLU A 227 -1.76 -16.25 15.99
N GLU A 228 -0.55 -16.72 16.28
CA GLU A 228 -0.46 -17.99 16.99
C GLU A 228 -0.40 -17.65 18.48
N ALA A 229 -1.59 -17.53 19.06
CA ALA A 229 -1.90 -17.90 20.44
C ALA A 229 -3.39 -18.25 20.54
#